data_AF-A0AAN7SMV7-F1
#
_entry.id   AF-A0AAN7SMV7-F1
#
_cell.length_a   1.000
_cell.length_b   1.000
_cell.length_c   1.000
_cell.angle_alpha   90.00
_cell.angle_beta   90.00
_cell.angle_gamma   90.00
#
_symmetry.space_group_name_H-M   'P 1'
#
loop_
_entity.id
_entity.type
_entity.pdbx_description
1 polymer ?
#
loop_
_entity_poly.entity_id
_entity_poly.type
_entity_poly.pdbx_seq_one_letter_code
_entity_poly.pdbx_strand_id
1 'polypeptide(L)'
;MARANCHPDAVDEYGERSACKETAKRFYSALSESYTGGLIHDSLTAGPCIAKSTAMFWTILEYMPFRRMDLQPDGSWKAISWPLPMGETRDIPPHAQIHHSAIKRMERDPDYRPGNLIVGGGGRGVRRAPEKYGMGEWKRHKNHDDLVLETYVRADS
;
A
#
# COMPACT_ATOMS: atom_id res chain seq x y z
N MET A 1 22.53 5.98 -26.00
CA MET A 1 23.14 7.00 -25.11
C MET A 1 22.03 7.90 -24.58
N ALA A 2 21.66 7.76 -23.31
CA ALA A 2 20.67 8.66 -22.69
C ALA A 2 21.33 10.03 -22.48
N ARG A 3 20.76 11.10 -23.07
CA ARG A 3 21.20 12.47 -22.78
C ARG A 3 20.85 12.79 -21.33
N ALA A 4 21.86 12.89 -20.48
CA ALA A 4 21.76 13.18 -19.05
C ALA A 4 21.73 14.69 -18.74
N ASN A 5 21.15 15.52 -19.63
CA ASN A 5 21.21 16.99 -19.49
C ASN A 5 19.90 17.58 -18.96
N CYS A 6 19.20 16.88 -18.05
CA CYS A 6 18.09 17.48 -17.32
C CYS A 6 18.61 17.98 -15.98
N HIS A 7 18.95 19.27 -15.93
CA HIS A 7 19.29 19.95 -14.68
C HIS A 7 17.98 20.27 -13.93
N PRO A 8 17.79 19.85 -12.67
CA PRO A 8 16.54 20.04 -11.92
C PRO A 8 16.20 21.52 -11.64
N ASP A 9 17.20 22.40 -11.83
CA ASP A 9 17.09 23.85 -11.72
C ASP A 9 17.22 24.57 -13.08
N ALA A 10 17.03 23.86 -14.19
CA ALA A 10 16.97 24.50 -15.50
C ALA A 10 15.83 25.52 -15.49
N VAL A 11 16.15 26.76 -15.81
CA VAL A 11 15.17 27.84 -16.02
C VAL A 11 15.02 28.11 -17.51
N ASP A 12 13.83 28.51 -17.94
CA ASP A 12 13.61 28.96 -19.32
C ASP A 12 14.21 30.36 -19.54
N GLU A 13 14.04 30.88 -20.76
CA GLU A 13 14.51 32.22 -21.15
C GLU A 13 13.86 33.35 -20.33
N TYR A 14 12.78 33.08 -19.59
CA TYR A 14 12.09 34.02 -18.70
C TYR A 14 12.46 33.82 -17.22
N GLY A 15 13.37 32.89 -16.90
CA GLY A 15 13.77 32.59 -15.53
C GLY A 15 12.79 31.71 -14.77
N GLU A 16 11.75 31.17 -15.42
CA GLU A 16 10.82 30.23 -14.80
C GLU A 16 11.41 28.83 -14.80
N ARG A 17 11.13 28.04 -13.76
CA ARG A 17 11.62 26.66 -13.67
C ARG A 17 11.07 25.85 -14.85
N SER A 18 11.95 25.50 -15.79
CA SER A 18 11.65 24.65 -16.92
C SER A 18 11.41 23.22 -16.41
N ALA A 19 10.17 22.89 -16.06
CA ALA A 19 9.79 21.50 -15.86
C ALA A 19 9.95 20.79 -17.21
N CYS A 20 11.08 20.08 -17.39
CA CYS A 20 11.30 19.29 -18.59
C CYS A 20 10.16 18.26 -18.70
N LYS A 21 9.25 18.45 -19.67
CA LYS A 21 8.07 17.59 -19.88
C LYS A 21 8.46 16.11 -19.99
N GLU A 22 9.65 15.84 -20.53
CA GLU A 22 10.22 14.49 -20.61
C GLU A 22 10.58 13.91 -19.24
N THR A 23 11.21 14.69 -18.35
CA THR A 23 11.51 14.27 -16.98
C THR A 23 10.23 14.00 -16.19
N ALA A 24 9.22 14.86 -16.32
CA ALA A 24 7.92 14.66 -15.70
C ALA A 24 7.27 13.35 -16.19
N LYS A 25 7.24 13.10 -17.50
CA LYS A 25 6.73 11.85 -18.07
C LYS A 25 7.46 10.62 -17.53
N ARG A 26 8.79 10.66 -17.47
CA ARG A 26 9.61 9.55 -16.91
C ARG A 26 9.30 9.31 -15.45
N PHE A 27 9.18 10.38 -14.65
CA PHE A 27 8.81 10.28 -13.25
C PHE A 27 7.45 9.60 -13.08
N TYR A 28 6.42 10.06 -13.81
CA TYR A 28 5.08 9.47 -13.70
C TYR A 28 5.02 8.03 -14.22
N SER A 29 5.77 7.71 -15.28
CA SER A 29 5.90 6.34 -15.77
C SER A 29 6.55 5.43 -14.72
N ALA A 30 7.67 5.86 -14.14
CA ALA A 30 8.39 5.11 -13.11
C ALA A 30 7.53 4.95 -11.84
N LEU A 31 6.80 6.00 -11.46
CA LEU A 31 5.86 5.96 -10.34
C LEU A 31 4.76 4.93 -10.61
N SER A 32 4.11 5.00 -11.77
CA SER A 32 3.08 4.03 -12.18
C SER A 32 3.58 2.60 -12.20
N GLU A 33 4.76 2.37 -12.73
CA GLU A 33 5.37 1.04 -12.78
C GLU A 33 5.71 0.53 -11.36
N SER A 34 6.21 1.41 -10.49
CA SER A 34 6.58 1.03 -9.12
C SER A 34 5.41 0.52 -8.30
N TYR A 35 4.23 1.18 -8.35
CA TYR A 35 3.11 0.73 -7.54
C TYR A 35 2.31 -0.42 -8.19
N THR A 36 2.30 -0.52 -9.51
CA THR A 36 1.55 -1.57 -10.21
C THR A 36 2.35 -2.85 -10.47
N GLY A 37 3.67 -2.76 -10.59
CA GLY A 37 4.55 -3.88 -10.96
C GLY A 37 5.75 -4.09 -10.04
N GLY A 38 6.00 -3.18 -9.10
CA GLY A 38 7.08 -3.35 -8.13
C GLY A 38 6.88 -4.59 -7.25
N LEU A 39 7.96 -5.28 -6.92
CA LEU A 39 7.93 -6.46 -6.05
C LEU A 39 7.40 -6.10 -4.65
N ILE A 40 6.40 -6.82 -4.17
CA ILE A 40 5.96 -6.73 -2.76
C ILE A 40 6.80 -7.70 -1.95
N HIS A 41 7.33 -7.23 -0.83
CA HIS A 41 8.02 -8.06 0.15
C HIS A 41 7.15 -8.23 1.40
N ASP A 42 7.28 -9.39 2.03
CA ASP A 42 6.76 -9.67 3.36
C ASP A 42 7.94 -9.72 4.32
N SER A 43 7.91 -8.92 5.39
CA SER A 43 8.97 -8.85 6.40
C SER A 43 9.24 -10.18 7.12
N LEU A 44 8.29 -11.12 7.08
CA LEU A 44 8.41 -12.46 7.64
C LEU A 44 8.99 -13.48 6.65
N THR A 45 9.14 -13.11 5.39
CA THR A 45 9.67 -13.98 4.33
C THR A 45 11.03 -13.48 3.88
N ALA A 46 12.05 -14.35 3.95
CA ALA A 46 13.37 -14.03 3.43
C ALA A 46 13.31 -13.82 1.91
N GLY A 47 14.02 -12.82 1.40
CA GLY A 47 13.96 -12.47 -0.02
C GLY A 47 15.07 -11.52 -0.45
N PRO A 48 15.01 -10.99 -1.69
CA PRO A 48 16.05 -10.12 -2.24
C PRO A 48 16.37 -8.88 -1.39
N CYS A 49 15.43 -8.44 -0.56
CA CYS A 49 15.56 -7.26 0.28
C CYS A 49 15.76 -7.55 1.77
N ILE A 50 15.55 -8.81 2.22
CA ILE A 50 15.53 -9.15 3.64
C ILE A 50 16.34 -10.42 3.88
N ALA A 51 17.41 -10.28 4.67
CA ALA A 51 18.24 -11.39 5.08
C ALA A 51 17.43 -12.41 5.91
N LYS A 52 17.80 -13.69 5.79
CA LYS A 52 17.13 -14.79 6.51
C LYS A 52 17.12 -14.56 8.03
N SER A 53 18.22 -14.07 8.59
CA SER A 53 18.32 -13.75 10.03
C SER A 53 17.31 -12.69 10.46
N THR A 54 17.13 -11.65 9.66
CA THR A 54 16.16 -10.59 9.91
C THR A 54 14.72 -11.12 9.84
N ALA A 55 14.39 -11.88 8.80
CA ALA A 55 13.05 -12.50 8.68
C ALA A 55 12.74 -13.45 9.86
N MET A 56 13.72 -14.26 10.29
CA MET A 56 13.59 -15.12 11.46
C MET A 56 13.39 -14.31 12.75
N PHE A 57 14.16 -13.23 12.93
CA PHE A 57 14.00 -12.36 14.10
C PHE A 57 12.59 -11.78 14.17
N TRP A 58 12.07 -11.21 13.07
CA TRP A 58 10.69 -10.71 13.03
C TRP A 58 9.67 -11.81 13.27
N THR A 59 9.87 -13.00 12.69
CA THR A 59 9.01 -14.15 12.93
C THR A 59 8.97 -14.54 14.41
N ILE A 60 10.09 -14.52 15.12
CA ILE A 60 10.12 -14.79 16.57
C ILE A 60 9.34 -13.73 17.36
N LEU A 61 9.46 -12.44 16.99
CA LEU A 61 8.72 -11.37 17.65
C LEU A 61 7.20 -11.53 17.51
N GLU A 62 6.72 -12.10 16.40
CA GLU A 62 5.29 -12.40 16.17
C GLU A 62 4.73 -13.45 17.14
N TYR A 63 5.59 -14.24 17.80
CA TYR A 63 5.19 -15.21 18.82
C TYR A 63 5.28 -14.68 20.26
N MET A 64 5.66 -13.42 20.45
CA MET A 64 5.70 -12.79 21.78
C MET A 64 4.42 -12.00 22.09
N PRO A 65 3.94 -12.00 23.35
CA PRO A 65 2.66 -11.40 23.74
C PRO A 65 2.71 -9.87 23.88
N PHE A 66 3.27 -9.19 22.89
CA PHE A 66 3.25 -7.73 22.84
C PHE A 66 1.83 -7.20 22.63
N ARG A 67 1.51 -6.09 23.31
CA ARG A 67 0.23 -5.43 23.14
C ARG A 67 0.14 -4.81 21.76
N ARG A 68 -0.94 -5.11 21.04
CA ARG A 68 -1.33 -4.49 19.77
C ARG A 68 -2.74 -3.94 19.87
N MET A 69 -3.06 -2.93 19.07
CA MET A 69 -4.45 -2.49 18.91
C MET A 69 -5.16 -3.43 17.93
N ASP A 70 -6.33 -3.92 18.32
CA ASP A 70 -7.26 -4.69 17.50
C ASP A 70 -8.55 -3.88 17.32
N LEU A 71 -9.06 -3.84 16.10
CA LEU A 71 -10.32 -3.19 15.75
C LEU A 71 -11.49 -4.07 16.18
N GLN A 72 -12.34 -3.53 17.02
CA GLN A 72 -13.53 -4.22 17.52
C GLN A 72 -14.70 -4.08 16.52
N PRO A 73 -15.72 -4.96 16.60
CA PRO A 73 -16.90 -4.88 15.74
C PRO A 73 -17.71 -3.58 15.89
N ASP A 74 -17.61 -2.90 17.04
CA ASP A 74 -18.22 -1.60 17.30
C ASP A 74 -17.41 -0.42 16.74
N GLY A 75 -16.26 -0.69 16.09
CA GLY A 75 -15.34 0.30 15.56
C GLY A 75 -14.36 0.88 16.59
N SER A 76 -14.43 0.45 17.86
CA SER A 76 -13.48 0.86 18.89
C SER A 76 -12.14 0.12 18.76
N TRP A 77 -11.09 0.68 19.35
CA TRP A 77 -9.77 0.05 19.37
C TRP A 77 -9.45 -0.47 20.77
N LYS A 78 -9.05 -1.74 20.86
CA LYS A 78 -8.67 -2.37 22.13
C LYS A 78 -7.24 -2.88 22.07
N ALA A 79 -6.48 -2.64 23.13
CA ALA A 79 -5.17 -3.25 23.30
C ALA A 79 -5.34 -4.74 23.68
N ILE A 80 -4.82 -5.64 22.86
CA ILE A 80 -4.80 -7.08 23.12
C ILE A 80 -3.36 -7.61 23.08
N SER A 81 -3.07 -8.63 23.89
CA SER A 81 -1.82 -9.42 23.80
C SER A 81 -2.08 -10.84 23.28
N TRP A 82 -3.35 -11.24 23.16
CA TRP A 82 -3.77 -12.56 22.71
C TRP A 82 -5.07 -12.45 21.92
N PRO A 83 -5.27 -13.24 20.85
CA PRO A 83 -4.31 -14.16 20.23
C PRO A 83 -3.10 -13.46 19.63
N LEU A 84 -1.99 -14.20 19.53
CA LEU A 84 -0.74 -13.70 18.94
C LEU A 84 -0.93 -13.29 17.48
N PRO A 85 -0.17 -12.31 16.97
CA PRO A 85 -0.35 -11.81 15.62
C PRO A 85 0.01 -12.80 14.51
N MET A 86 1.09 -13.57 14.64
CA MET A 86 1.48 -14.63 13.69
C MET A 86 1.47 -14.19 12.20
N GLY A 87 1.85 -12.94 11.92
CA GLY A 87 1.85 -12.35 10.59
C GLY A 87 0.45 -12.05 10.03
N GLU A 88 -0.56 -11.92 10.86
CA GLU A 88 -1.87 -11.45 10.43
C GLU A 88 -1.81 -10.02 9.88
N THR A 89 -2.59 -9.79 8.82
CA THR A 89 -2.79 -8.46 8.25
C THR A 89 -3.44 -7.53 9.28
N ARG A 90 -3.06 -6.25 9.25
CA ARG A 90 -3.62 -5.23 10.15
C ARG A 90 -5.03 -4.85 9.75
N ASP A 91 -5.82 -4.57 10.77
CA ASP A 91 -7.20 -4.13 10.65
C ASP A 91 -7.26 -2.75 10.01
N ILE A 92 -8.26 -2.57 9.16
CA ILE A 92 -8.51 -1.31 8.46
C ILE A 92 -9.93 -0.86 8.84
N PRO A 93 -10.09 0.30 9.49
CA PRO A 93 -11.41 0.81 9.83
C PRO A 93 -12.21 1.16 8.56
N PRO A 94 -13.55 1.17 8.61
CA PRO A 94 -14.38 1.42 7.42
C PRO A 94 -14.00 2.70 6.68
N HIS A 95 -13.85 3.82 7.40
CA HIS A 95 -13.53 5.12 6.81
C HIS A 95 -12.03 5.35 6.57
N ALA A 96 -11.22 4.29 6.48
CA ALA A 96 -9.80 4.43 6.21
C ALA A 96 -9.57 5.01 4.81
N GLN A 97 -8.61 5.93 4.72
CA GLN A 97 -8.14 6.47 3.45
C GLN A 97 -7.07 5.54 2.87
N ILE A 98 -7.40 4.94 1.74
CA ILE A 98 -6.54 4.01 1.01
C ILE A 98 -5.89 4.75 -0.15
N HIS A 99 -4.58 4.64 -0.25
CA HIS A 99 -3.83 5.28 -1.31
C HIS A 99 -4.14 4.65 -2.67
N HIS A 100 -4.25 5.47 -3.73
CA HIS A 100 -4.63 5.02 -5.08
C HIS A 100 -3.73 3.90 -5.62
N SER A 101 -2.46 3.85 -5.21
CA SER A 101 -1.51 2.80 -5.57
C SER A 101 -2.04 1.38 -5.32
N ALA A 102 -2.72 1.16 -4.20
CA ALA A 102 -3.28 -0.15 -3.86
C ALA A 102 -4.43 -0.51 -4.81
N ILE A 103 -5.28 0.46 -5.13
CA ILE A 103 -6.40 0.29 -6.06
C ILE A 103 -5.88 -0.02 -7.47
N LYS A 104 -4.94 0.79 -7.98
CA LYS A 104 -4.33 0.59 -9.30
C LYS A 104 -3.60 -0.74 -9.42
N ARG A 105 -3.04 -1.24 -8.31
CA ARG A 105 -2.45 -2.57 -8.29
C ARG A 105 -3.50 -3.66 -8.39
N MET A 106 -4.60 -3.57 -7.64
CA MET A 106 -5.72 -4.53 -7.74
C MET A 106 -6.36 -4.52 -9.14
N GLU A 107 -6.40 -3.37 -9.82
CA GLU A 107 -6.88 -3.27 -11.21
C GLU A 107 -5.96 -4.01 -12.19
N ARG A 108 -4.63 -3.94 -11.99
CA ARG A 108 -3.65 -4.54 -12.91
C ARG A 108 -3.39 -6.03 -12.64
N ASP A 109 -3.37 -6.42 -11.37
CA ASP A 109 -2.99 -7.76 -10.92
C ASP A 109 -4.17 -8.45 -10.21
N PRO A 110 -4.88 -9.36 -10.90
CA PRO A 110 -5.99 -10.11 -10.32
C PRO A 110 -5.59 -10.97 -9.11
N ASP A 111 -4.30 -11.32 -8.97
CA ASP A 111 -3.79 -12.10 -7.84
C ASP A 111 -3.51 -11.23 -6.60
N TYR A 112 -3.30 -9.92 -6.78
CA TYR A 112 -3.15 -8.97 -5.68
C TYR A 112 -4.51 -8.68 -5.01
N ARG A 113 -4.87 -9.52 -4.04
CA ARG A 113 -6.19 -9.49 -3.36
C ARG A 113 -6.06 -9.32 -1.85
N PRO A 114 -5.65 -8.14 -1.34
CA PRO A 114 -5.48 -7.89 0.08
C PRO A 114 -6.79 -8.07 0.87
N GLY A 115 -6.84 -9.08 1.74
CA GLY A 115 -8.07 -9.44 2.47
C GLY A 115 -8.58 -8.35 3.40
N ASN A 116 -7.68 -7.67 4.12
CA ASN A 116 -8.02 -6.55 5.01
C ASN A 116 -8.51 -5.29 4.28
N LEU A 117 -8.22 -5.13 2.98
CA LEU A 117 -8.74 -4.02 2.19
C LEU A 117 -10.10 -4.36 1.58
N ILE A 118 -10.23 -5.55 0.99
CA ILE A 118 -11.43 -5.96 0.24
C ILE A 118 -12.56 -6.38 1.18
N VAL A 119 -12.27 -7.23 2.18
CA VAL A 119 -13.26 -7.68 3.16
C VAL A 119 -13.36 -6.66 4.29
N GLY A 120 -12.22 -6.14 4.74
CA GLY A 120 -12.07 -5.24 5.88
C GLY A 120 -12.64 -5.78 7.19
N GLY A 121 -12.85 -4.88 8.13
CA GLY A 121 -12.99 -5.25 9.53
C GLY A 121 -11.68 -5.81 10.07
N GLY A 122 -11.72 -6.35 11.28
CA GLY A 122 -10.57 -6.83 12.05
C GLY A 122 -9.72 -7.95 11.42
N GLY A 123 -9.81 -8.21 10.11
CA GLY A 123 -8.79 -8.85 9.26
C GLY A 123 -8.32 -10.27 9.59
N ARG A 124 -8.68 -10.81 10.75
CA ARG A 124 -8.17 -12.09 11.24
C ARG A 124 -8.66 -13.22 10.36
N GLY A 125 -7.72 -14.07 9.97
CA GLY A 125 -8.00 -15.25 9.16
C GLY A 125 -8.13 -15.03 7.65
N VAL A 126 -8.10 -13.80 7.13
CA VAL A 126 -8.21 -13.56 5.67
C VAL A 126 -7.06 -12.69 5.15
N ARG A 127 -5.93 -13.34 4.82
CA ARG A 127 -4.80 -12.66 4.15
C ARG A 127 -5.11 -12.32 2.69
N ARG A 128 -5.71 -13.27 1.96
CA ARG A 128 -6.11 -13.12 0.55
C ARG A 128 -7.63 -13.18 0.42
N ALA A 129 -8.24 -12.17 -0.18
CA ALA A 129 -9.69 -12.11 -0.36
C ALA A 129 -10.18 -13.16 -1.39
N PRO A 130 -11.26 -13.91 -1.09
CA PRO A 130 -11.91 -14.77 -2.07
C PRO A 130 -12.36 -14.01 -3.33
N GLU A 131 -12.35 -14.66 -4.49
CA GLU A 131 -12.69 -14.05 -5.79
C GLU A 131 -14.10 -13.43 -5.83
N LYS A 132 -15.06 -14.04 -5.13
CA LYS A 132 -16.46 -13.57 -5.06
C LYS A 132 -16.64 -12.12 -4.61
N TYR A 133 -15.66 -11.55 -3.89
CA TYR A 133 -15.72 -10.17 -3.42
C TYR A 133 -15.17 -9.16 -4.45
N GLY A 134 -14.69 -9.60 -5.62
CA GLY A 134 -14.13 -8.70 -6.62
C GLY A 134 -12.95 -7.90 -6.06
N MET A 135 -12.79 -6.63 -6.42
CA MET A 135 -11.80 -5.74 -5.79
C MET A 135 -12.38 -4.95 -4.61
N GLY A 136 -13.64 -5.20 -4.22
CA GLY A 136 -14.41 -4.30 -3.37
C GLY A 136 -14.92 -3.06 -4.14
N GLU A 137 -15.70 -2.23 -3.46
CA GLU A 137 -16.22 -0.98 -4.02
C GLU A 137 -15.50 0.22 -3.40
N TRP A 138 -14.98 1.10 -4.26
CA TRP A 138 -14.12 2.21 -3.85
C TRP A 138 -14.65 3.54 -4.38
N LYS A 139 -14.66 4.55 -3.51
CA LYS A 139 -15.04 5.93 -3.82
C LYS A 139 -13.85 6.85 -3.65
N ARG A 140 -13.58 7.69 -4.65
CA ARG A 140 -12.57 8.76 -4.54
C ARG A 140 -12.88 9.69 -3.37
N HIS A 141 -11.85 10.06 -2.61
CA HIS A 141 -12.00 10.81 -1.36
C HIS A 141 -11.26 12.15 -1.36
N LYS A 142 -9.94 12.16 -1.63
CA LYS A 142 -9.11 13.38 -1.61
C LYS A 142 -8.10 13.40 -2.76
N ASN A 143 -7.63 14.61 -3.07
CA ASN A 143 -6.57 14.89 -4.05
C ASN A 143 -6.83 14.19 -5.39
N HIS A 144 -8.00 14.44 -5.95
CA HIS A 144 -8.42 13.81 -7.20
C HIS A 144 -7.41 14.08 -8.30
N ASP A 145 -7.11 13.04 -9.09
CA ASP A 145 -6.19 13.09 -10.21
C ASP A 145 -4.72 13.41 -9.83
N ASP A 146 -4.38 13.38 -8.53
CA ASP A 146 -3.00 13.45 -8.03
C ASP A 146 -2.39 12.04 -7.94
N LEU A 147 -1.38 11.79 -8.77
CA LEU A 147 -0.70 10.49 -8.86
C LEU A 147 0.15 10.12 -7.63
N VAL A 148 0.24 10.98 -6.63
CA VAL A 148 1.02 10.79 -5.39
C VAL A 148 0.15 10.88 -4.14
N LEU A 149 -0.93 11.66 -4.18
CA LEU A 149 -1.73 11.96 -2.99
C LEU A 149 -3.19 11.50 -3.07
N GLU A 150 -3.64 10.98 -4.22
CA GLU A 150 -5.02 10.53 -4.38
C GLU A 150 -5.34 9.40 -3.40
N THR A 151 -6.48 9.55 -2.72
CA THR A 151 -6.99 8.52 -1.80
C THR A 151 -8.43 8.14 -2.11
N TYR A 152 -8.74 6.90 -1.77
CA TYR A 152 -10.03 6.26 -1.89
C TYR A 152 -10.52 5.86 -0.50
N VAL A 153 -11.83 5.81 -0.33
CA VAL A 153 -12.48 5.17 0.82
C VAL A 153 -13.37 4.05 0.28
N ARG A 154 -13.67 3.08 1.13
CA ARG A 154 -14.66 2.05 0.78
C ARG A 154 -16.04 2.68 0.59
N ALA A 155 -16.79 2.18 -0.39
CA ALA A 155 -18.11 2.72 -0.73
C ALA A 155 -19.20 2.33 0.29
N ASP A 156 -19.03 1.21 0.97
CA ASP A 156 -19.93 0.65 1.97
C ASP A 156 -19.64 1.16 3.40
N SER A 157 -18.83 2.21 3.52
CA SER A 157 -18.40 2.81 4.80
C SER A 157 -19.20 4.05 5.17
#